data_AF-A0A1I5BL36-F1
#
_entry.id   AF-A0A1I5BL36-F1
#
_cell.length_a   1.000
_cell.length_b   1.000
_cell.length_c   1.000
_cell.angle_alpha   90.00
_cell.angle_beta   90.00
_cell.angle_gamma   90.00
#
_symmetry.space_group_name_H-M   'P 1'
#
loop_
_entity.id
_entity.type
_entity.pdbx_description
1 polymer ?
#
loop_
_entity_poly.entity_id
_entity_poly.type
_entity_poly.pdbx_seq_one_letter_code
_entity_poly.pdbx_strand_id
1 'polypeptide(L)'
;MTGPISPMEYVWGMLFVFIIICSFSFGKNKTLRTGYLILSFLVVISGLVVIITLKSTLKIALNRPHYEASSVEWLVGKYDEVFKITMMALLIMFIILMLLLFIFIKTRKYGLLNMFSGLVIFAKVIIFIMGFYLSLESINKVFDLGSYIAALTISEIAILHILLIVKNIFVNIKVREKKELLYD
;
A
#
# COMPACT_ATOMS: atom_id res chain seq x y z
N MET A 1 -31.84 6.17 0.14
CA MET A 1 -31.21 5.63 -1.09
C MET A 1 -29.71 5.84 -0.97
N THR A 2 -28.97 4.85 -0.44
CA THR A 2 -27.51 4.90 -0.48
C THR A 2 -27.07 4.39 -1.84
N GLY A 3 -26.35 5.22 -2.59
CA GLY A 3 -25.78 4.86 -3.89
C GLY A 3 -24.90 3.60 -3.80
N PRO A 4 -24.31 3.14 -4.92
CA PRO A 4 -23.25 2.14 -4.84
C PRO A 4 -22.18 2.66 -3.85
N ILE A 5 -21.78 1.81 -2.90
CA ILE A 5 -20.71 2.14 -1.94
C ILE A 5 -19.42 2.09 -2.74
N SER A 6 -19.11 3.19 -3.43
CA SER A 6 -17.87 3.33 -4.19
C SER A 6 -16.72 3.46 -3.18
N PRO A 7 -15.67 2.63 -3.29
CA PRO A 7 -14.49 2.75 -2.44
C PRO A 7 -13.64 3.99 -2.78
N MET A 8 -14.12 4.88 -3.65
CA MET A 8 -13.38 6.07 -4.06
C MET A 8 -13.13 7.06 -2.91
N GLU A 9 -14.03 7.13 -1.92
CA GLU A 9 -13.79 7.91 -0.70
C GLU A 9 -12.56 7.43 0.06
N TYR A 10 -12.35 6.11 0.14
CA TYR A 10 -11.14 5.52 0.71
C TYR A 10 -9.90 5.89 -0.11
N VAL A 11 -9.97 5.81 -1.44
CA VAL A 11 -8.86 6.19 -2.34
C VAL A 11 -8.41 7.63 -2.09
N TRP A 12 -9.35 8.59 -2.09
CA TRP A 12 -9.04 10.00 -1.85
C TRP A 12 -8.52 10.25 -0.44
N GLY A 13 -9.13 9.63 0.58
CA GLY A 13 -8.66 9.72 1.96
C GLY A 13 -7.23 9.23 2.13
N MET A 14 -6.87 8.12 1.49
CA MET A 14 -5.52 7.56 1.56
C MET A 14 -4.50 8.42 0.81
N LEU A 15 -4.84 8.99 -0.35
CA LEU A 15 -3.98 9.94 -1.04
C LEU A 15 -3.66 11.16 -0.16
N PHE A 16 -4.67 11.69 0.52
CA PHE A 16 -4.48 12.78 1.48
C PHE A 16 -3.56 12.37 2.65
N VAL A 17 -3.76 11.18 3.21
CA VAL A 17 -2.89 10.64 4.28
C VAL A 17 -1.45 10.46 3.78
N PHE A 18 -1.22 10.01 2.54
CA PHE A 18 0.14 9.91 2.00
C PHE A 18 0.85 11.25 1.88
N ILE A 19 0.13 12.33 1.53
CA ILE A 19 0.70 13.68 1.50
C ILE A 19 1.15 14.10 2.91
N ILE A 20 0.36 13.77 3.93
CA ILE A 20 0.72 14.02 5.34
C ILE A 20 1.97 13.20 5.72
N ILE A 21 2.00 11.90 5.40
CA ILE A 21 3.16 11.03 5.68
C ILE A 21 4.43 11.59 5.02
N CYS A 22 4.34 12.03 3.77
CA CYS A 22 5.45 12.66 3.05
C CYS A 22 5.95 13.90 3.78
N SER A 23 5.05 14.76 4.24
CA SER A 23 5.38 15.97 5.00
C SER A 23 6.11 15.65 6.31
N PHE A 24 5.64 14.63 7.04
CA PHE A 24 6.28 14.17 8.27
C PHE A 24 7.63 13.49 8.03
N SER A 25 7.82 12.87 6.86
CA SER A 25 9.07 12.19 6.50
C SER A 25 10.27 13.15 6.39
N PHE A 26 10.04 14.43 6.10
CA PHE A 26 11.09 15.47 6.07
C PHE A 26 11.42 16.05 7.46
N GLY A 27 10.64 15.70 8.49
CA GLY A 27 10.83 16.18 9.84
C GLY A 27 12.09 15.63 10.51
N LYS A 28 12.98 16.51 10.97
CA LYS A 28 14.22 16.13 11.69
C LYS A 28 13.99 15.83 13.18
N ASN A 29 12.87 16.25 13.75
CA ASN A 29 12.59 16.10 15.19
C ASN A 29 12.11 14.70 15.57
N LYS A 30 12.47 14.24 16.77
CA LYS A 30 12.08 12.93 17.33
C LYS A 30 10.56 12.73 17.30
N THR A 31 9.79 13.76 17.64
CA THR A 31 8.31 13.74 17.61
C THR A 31 7.76 13.50 16.21
N LEU A 32 8.31 14.16 15.19
CA LEU A 32 7.88 13.97 13.78
C LEU A 32 8.20 12.57 13.28
N ARG A 33 9.35 12.01 13.69
CA ARG A 33 9.73 10.64 13.35
C ARG A 33 8.81 9.59 14.01
N THR A 34 8.43 9.81 15.27
CA THR A 34 7.44 8.95 15.95
C THR A 34 6.07 9.06 15.28
N GLY A 35 5.61 10.27 14.96
CA GLY A 35 4.37 10.50 14.22
C GLY A 35 4.35 9.80 12.86
N TYR A 36 5.45 9.88 12.10
CA TYR A 36 5.62 9.16 10.84
C TYR A 36 5.45 7.64 11.02
N LEU A 37 6.03 7.04 12.07
CA LEU A 37 5.93 5.60 12.30
C LEU A 37 4.51 5.16 12.65
N ILE A 38 3.82 5.90 13.53
CA ILE A 38 2.43 5.62 13.90
C ILE A 38 1.53 5.72 12.67
N LEU A 39 1.65 6.82 11.91
CA LEU A 39 0.82 7.04 10.73
C LEU A 39 1.08 6.00 9.64
N SER A 40 2.35 5.63 9.41
CA SER A 40 2.72 4.56 8.48
C SER A 40 2.13 3.21 8.90
N PHE A 41 2.11 2.92 10.21
CA PHE A 41 1.55 1.69 10.74
C PHE A 41 0.02 1.64 10.57
N LEU A 42 -0.68 2.74 10.85
CA LEU A 42 -2.12 2.85 10.61
C LEU A 42 -2.48 2.67 9.13
N VAL A 43 -1.67 3.26 8.24
CA VAL A 43 -1.83 3.08 6.79
C VAL A 43 -1.69 1.62 6.38
N VAL A 44 -0.68 0.92 6.88
CA VAL A 44 -0.51 -0.52 6.61
C VAL A 44 -1.73 -1.32 7.05
N ILE A 45 -2.21 -1.10 8.28
CA ILE A 45 -3.40 -1.79 8.79
C ILE A 45 -4.62 -1.51 7.91
N SER A 46 -4.83 -0.25 7.53
CA SER A 46 -5.97 0.13 6.69
C SER A 46 -5.91 -0.59 5.33
N GLY A 47 -4.73 -0.69 4.70
CA GLY A 47 -4.57 -1.40 3.43
C GLY A 47 -4.86 -2.89 3.55
N LEU A 48 -4.43 -3.54 4.64
CA LEU A 48 -4.73 -4.95 4.90
C LEU A 48 -6.24 -5.18 5.08
N VAL A 49 -6.91 -4.35 5.88
CA VAL A 49 -8.36 -4.45 6.12
C VAL A 49 -9.13 -4.26 4.82
N VAL A 50 -8.74 -3.28 3.99
CA VAL A 50 -9.41 -3.04 2.71
C VAL A 50 -9.22 -4.23 1.78
N ILE A 51 -8.01 -4.77 1.58
CA ILE A 51 -7.79 -5.95 0.73
C ILE A 51 -8.69 -7.14 1.12
N ILE A 52 -8.84 -7.39 2.44
CA ILE A 52 -9.68 -8.48 2.94
C ILE A 52 -11.18 -8.21 2.66
N THR A 53 -11.62 -6.97 2.83
CA THR A 53 -13.05 -6.61 2.77
C THR A 53 -13.54 -6.28 1.36
N LEU A 54 -12.65 -5.86 0.45
CA LEU A 54 -13.00 -5.27 -0.85
C LEU A 54 -13.81 -6.22 -1.73
N LYS A 55 -13.46 -7.51 -1.76
CA LYS A 55 -14.22 -8.53 -2.51
C LYS A 55 -15.62 -8.74 -1.96
N SER A 56 -15.78 -8.71 -0.64
CA SER A 56 -17.10 -8.81 0.00
C SER A 56 -17.95 -7.59 -0.35
N THR A 57 -17.38 -6.39 -0.23
CA THR A 57 -18.04 -5.13 -0.59
C THR A 57 -18.44 -5.09 -2.06
N LEU A 58 -17.61 -5.61 -2.96
CA LEU A 58 -17.93 -5.75 -4.39
C LEU A 58 -19.15 -6.66 -4.60
N LYS A 59 -19.16 -7.85 -4.00
CA LYS A 59 -20.29 -8.78 -4.10
C LYS A 59 -21.59 -8.17 -3.57
N ILE A 60 -21.53 -7.46 -2.45
CA ILE A 60 -22.69 -6.76 -1.88
C ILE A 60 -23.20 -5.66 -2.82
N ALA A 61 -22.29 -4.89 -3.43
CA ALA A 61 -22.64 -3.84 -4.38
C ALA A 61 -23.29 -4.39 -5.66
N LEU A 62 -22.87 -5.57 -6.11
CA LEU A 62 -23.37 -6.24 -7.30
C LEU A 62 -24.64 -7.09 -7.06
N ASN A 63 -24.95 -7.50 -5.83
CA ASN A 63 -26.17 -8.25 -5.48
C ASN A 63 -27.44 -7.39 -5.48
N ARG A 64 -27.43 -6.23 -6.15
CA ARG A 64 -28.59 -5.36 -6.30
C ARG A 64 -29.44 -5.83 -7.48
N PRO A 65 -30.78 -5.71 -7.42
CA PRO A 65 -31.70 -6.27 -8.44
C PRO A 65 -31.57 -5.65 -9.84
N HIS A 66 -30.67 -4.68 -10.04
CA HIS A 66 -30.47 -3.97 -11.30
C HIS A 66 -29.41 -4.62 -12.20
N TYR A 67 -28.67 -5.62 -11.74
CA TYR A 67 -27.62 -6.27 -12.52
C TYR A 67 -28.03 -7.68 -12.95
N GLU A 68 -27.86 -7.99 -14.23
CA GLU A 68 -28.02 -9.34 -14.75
C GLU A 68 -26.91 -10.26 -14.21
N ALA A 69 -27.25 -11.53 -13.97
CA ALA A 69 -26.33 -12.51 -13.40
C ALA A 69 -25.04 -12.68 -14.23
N SER A 70 -25.15 -12.65 -15.56
CA SER A 70 -24.02 -12.72 -16.50
C SER A 70 -23.07 -11.52 -16.36
N SER A 71 -23.61 -10.32 -16.15
CA SER A 71 -22.84 -9.10 -15.93
C SER A 71 -22.13 -9.13 -14.58
N VAL A 72 -22.79 -9.64 -13.54
CA VAL A 72 -22.19 -9.81 -12.20
C VAL A 72 -21.04 -10.82 -12.25
N GLU A 73 -21.22 -11.96 -12.91
CA GLU A 73 -20.19 -12.98 -13.05
C GLU A 73 -18.96 -12.44 -13.79
N TRP A 74 -19.17 -11.71 -14.89
CA TRP A 74 -18.09 -11.06 -15.63
C TRP A 74 -17.33 -10.02 -14.77
N LEU A 75 -18.05 -9.15 -14.03
CA LEU A 75 -17.44 -8.12 -13.18
C LEU A 75 -16.61 -8.73 -12.03
N VAL A 76 -17.13 -9.76 -11.36
CA VAL A 76 -16.40 -10.46 -10.31
C VAL A 76 -15.20 -11.22 -10.88
N GLY A 77 -15.37 -11.85 -12.05
CA GLY A 77 -14.29 -12.54 -12.76
C GLY A 77 -13.13 -11.60 -13.11
N LYS A 78 -13.43 -10.44 -13.72
CA LYS A 78 -12.41 -9.44 -14.07
C LYS A 78 -11.71 -8.88 -12.82
N TYR A 79 -12.44 -8.63 -11.73
CA TYR A 79 -11.83 -8.25 -10.45
C TYR A 79 -10.86 -9.33 -9.94
N ASP A 80 -11.27 -10.60 -9.95
CA ASP A 80 -10.46 -11.71 -9.46
C ASP A 80 -9.18 -11.92 -10.29
N GLU A 81 -9.26 -11.73 -11.61
CA GLU A 81 -8.08 -11.72 -12.49
C GLU A 81 -7.09 -10.62 -12.11
N VAL A 82 -7.57 -9.38 -12.00
CA VAL A 82 -6.74 -8.23 -11.61
C VAL A 82 -6.13 -8.45 -10.23
N PHE A 83 -6.94 -8.86 -9.26
CA PHE A 83 -6.50 -9.15 -7.90
C PHE A 83 -5.38 -10.18 -7.86
N LYS A 84 -5.51 -11.27 -8.62
CA LYS A 84 -4.48 -12.31 -8.69
C LYS A 84 -3.16 -11.76 -9.24
N ILE A 85 -3.22 -10.98 -10.32
CA ILE A 85 -2.02 -10.42 -10.97
C ILE A 85 -1.33 -9.42 -10.05
N THR A 86 -2.07 -8.47 -9.47
CA THR A 86 -1.51 -7.40 -8.65
C THR A 86 -0.95 -7.92 -7.32
N MET A 87 -1.65 -8.87 -6.68
CA MET A 87 -1.17 -9.50 -5.45
C MET A 87 0.08 -10.35 -5.68
N MET A 88 0.18 -11.06 -6.81
CA MET A 88 1.39 -11.80 -7.17
C MET A 88 2.58 -10.84 -7.38
N ALA A 89 2.36 -9.73 -8.08
CA ALA A 89 3.36 -8.70 -8.29
C ALA A 89 3.81 -8.07 -6.95
N LEU A 90 2.87 -7.74 -6.07
CA LEU A 90 3.16 -7.23 -4.73
C LEU A 90 4.01 -8.22 -3.93
N LEU A 91 3.66 -9.51 -3.94
CA LEU A 91 4.37 -10.53 -3.17
C LEU A 91 5.81 -10.71 -3.67
N ILE A 92 6.02 -10.76 -4.99
CA ILE A 92 7.36 -10.85 -5.59
C ILE A 92 8.18 -9.62 -5.20
N MET A 93 7.63 -8.41 -5.35
CA MET A 93 8.31 -7.17 -4.94
C MET A 93 8.63 -7.16 -3.45
N PHE A 94 7.71 -7.61 -2.61
CA PHE A 94 7.89 -7.66 -1.16
C PHE A 94 9.04 -8.59 -0.78
N ILE A 95 9.12 -9.79 -1.37
CA ILE A 95 10.21 -10.75 -1.13
C ILE A 95 11.55 -10.14 -1.54
N ILE A 96 11.64 -9.56 -2.74
CA ILE A 96 12.87 -8.94 -3.25
C ILE A 96 13.33 -7.81 -2.32
N LEU A 97 12.42 -6.93 -1.92
CA LEU A 97 12.75 -5.80 -1.05
C LEU A 97 13.12 -6.27 0.37
N MET A 98 12.48 -7.31 0.91
CA MET A 98 12.89 -7.89 2.19
C MET A 98 14.30 -8.48 2.15
N LEU A 99 14.64 -9.22 1.07
CA LEU A 99 15.99 -9.76 0.87
C LEU A 99 17.04 -8.64 0.78
N LEU A 100 16.76 -7.59 -0.01
CA LEU A 100 17.64 -6.43 -0.12
C LEU A 100 17.82 -5.71 1.23
N LEU A 101 16.74 -5.52 1.99
CA LEU A 101 16.80 -4.92 3.31
C LEU A 101 17.71 -5.72 4.25
N PHE A 102 17.55 -7.05 4.26
CA PHE A 102 18.39 -7.94 5.06
C PHE A 102 19.88 -7.82 4.70
N ILE A 103 20.21 -7.86 3.40
CA ILE A 103 21.59 -7.70 2.92
C ILE A 103 22.16 -6.34 3.32
N PHE A 104 21.39 -5.26 3.19
CA PHE A 104 21.84 -3.91 3.52
C PHE A 104 22.03 -3.71 5.03
N ILE A 105 21.18 -4.32 5.86
CA ILE A 105 21.36 -4.32 7.32
C ILE A 105 22.67 -5.03 7.71
N LYS A 106 22.98 -6.16 7.06
CA LYS A 106 24.17 -6.97 7.32
C LYS A 106 25.47 -6.27 6.90
N THR A 107 25.46 -5.56 5.77
CA THR A 107 26.64 -4.85 5.24
C THR A 107 27.00 -3.57 5.99
N ARG A 108 26.14 -3.08 6.90
CA ARG A 108 26.37 -1.91 7.78
C ARG A 108 26.71 -0.59 7.07
N LYS A 109 26.50 -0.46 5.76
CA LYS A 109 26.73 0.79 5.01
C LYS A 109 25.46 1.66 5.02
N TYR A 110 25.50 2.78 5.75
CA TYR A 110 24.36 3.71 5.86
C TYR A 110 23.84 4.22 4.50
N GLY A 111 24.72 4.40 3.51
CA GLY A 111 24.32 4.80 2.15
C GLY A 111 23.38 3.80 1.46
N LEU A 112 23.55 2.49 1.71
CA LEU A 112 22.68 1.45 1.15
C LEU A 112 21.26 1.50 1.75
N LEU A 113 21.13 1.85 3.03
CA LEU A 113 19.82 2.01 3.67
C LEU A 113 19.03 3.22 3.15
N ASN A 114 19.73 4.27 2.72
CA ASN A 114 19.09 5.40 2.04
C ASN A 114 18.63 4.99 0.64
N MET A 115 19.47 4.28 -0.13
CA MET A 115 19.11 3.72 -1.43
C MET A 115 17.90 2.79 -1.35
N PHE A 116 17.79 1.98 -0.30
CA PHE A 116 16.62 1.12 -0.04
C PHE A 116 15.31 1.90 0.02
N SER A 117 15.32 3.08 0.62
CA SER A 117 14.12 3.92 0.72
C SER A 117 13.65 4.37 -0.66
N GLY A 118 14.62 4.74 -1.52
CA GLY A 118 14.36 5.06 -2.92
C GLY A 118 13.78 3.87 -3.70
N LEU A 119 14.33 2.66 -3.50
CA LEU A 119 13.82 1.44 -4.13
C LEU A 119 12.37 1.12 -3.71
N VAL A 120 12.03 1.27 -2.44
CA VAL A 120 10.65 1.06 -1.97
C VAL A 120 9.69 2.10 -2.56
N ILE A 121 10.10 3.37 -2.66
CA ILE A 121 9.30 4.42 -3.31
C ILE A 121 9.10 4.10 -4.79
N PHE A 122 10.17 3.70 -5.49
CA PHE A 122 10.10 3.32 -6.88
C PHE A 122 9.16 2.12 -7.12
N ALA A 123 9.22 1.10 -6.27
CA ALA A 123 8.30 -0.04 -6.33
C ALA A 123 6.83 0.39 -6.15
N LYS A 124 6.55 1.30 -5.20
CA LYS A 124 5.21 1.88 -5.03
C LYS A 124 4.71 2.60 -6.28
N VAL A 125 5.59 3.34 -6.96
CA VAL A 125 5.26 4.01 -8.23
C VAL A 125 4.94 3.00 -9.33
N ILE A 126 5.70 1.90 -9.43
CA ILE A 126 5.40 0.83 -10.40
C ILE A 126 4.02 0.20 -10.12
N ILE A 127 3.72 -0.13 -8.86
CA ILE A 127 2.40 -0.65 -8.47
C ILE A 127 1.31 0.35 -8.82
N PHE A 128 1.52 1.64 -8.54
CA PHE A 128 0.57 2.69 -8.87
C PHE A 128 0.28 2.75 -10.37
N ILE A 129 1.31 2.77 -11.22
CA ILE A 129 1.15 2.82 -12.68
C ILE A 129 0.42 1.59 -13.19
N MET A 130 0.80 0.39 -12.72
CA MET A 130 0.17 -0.87 -13.12
C MET A 130 -1.30 -0.91 -12.72
N GLY A 131 -1.61 -0.56 -11.47
CA GLY A 131 -2.98 -0.53 -10.97
C GLY A 131 -3.85 0.54 -11.62
N PHE A 132 -3.28 1.71 -11.92
CA PHE A 132 -3.96 2.77 -12.66
C PHE A 132 -4.31 2.31 -14.08
N TYR A 133 -3.38 1.67 -14.79
CA TYR A 133 -3.62 1.10 -16.12
C TYR A 133 -4.76 0.06 -16.09
N LEU A 134 -4.72 -0.88 -15.13
CA LEU A 134 -5.75 -1.92 -14.99
C LEU A 134 -7.11 -1.34 -14.57
N SER A 135 -7.12 -0.26 -13.80
CA SER A 135 -8.34 0.47 -13.44
C SER A 135 -8.99 1.11 -14.66
N LEU A 136 -8.21 1.74 -15.54
CA LEU A 136 -8.69 2.34 -16.79
C LEU A 136 -9.25 1.29 -17.76
N GLU A 137 -8.58 0.14 -17.91
CA GLU A 137 -9.05 -0.97 -18.74
C GLU A 137 -10.38 -1.55 -18.26
N SER A 138 -10.68 -1.36 -16.97
CA SER A 138 -11.86 -1.91 -16.31
C SER A 138 -13.01 -0.90 -16.17
N ILE A 139 -12.90 0.27 -16.81
CA ILE A 139 -14.00 1.25 -16.86
C ILE A 139 -15.17 0.62 -17.64
N ASN A 140 -16.27 0.37 -16.93
CA ASN A 140 -17.51 -0.12 -17.50
C ASN A 140 -18.62 0.93 -17.28
N LYS A 141 -19.52 1.07 -18.27
CA LYS A 141 -20.70 1.95 -18.16
C LYS A 141 -21.71 1.44 -17.14
N VAL A 142 -21.68 0.14 -16.84
CA VAL A 142 -22.67 -0.54 -15.97
C VAL A 142 -22.30 -0.44 -14.49
N PHE A 143 -21.01 -0.56 -14.16
CA PHE A 143 -20.52 -0.54 -12.78
C PHE A 143 -19.12 0.03 -12.71
N ASP A 144 -18.85 0.82 -11.68
CA ASP A 144 -17.54 1.43 -11.42
C ASP A 144 -16.56 0.42 -10.81
N LEU A 145 -16.14 -0.56 -11.62
CA LEU A 145 -15.12 -1.54 -11.25
C LEU A 145 -13.74 -0.89 -11.07
N GLY A 146 -13.49 0.20 -11.81
CA GLY A 146 -12.24 0.97 -11.76
C GLY A 146 -11.93 1.48 -10.35
N SER A 147 -12.93 1.96 -9.60
CA SER A 147 -12.75 2.39 -8.21
C SER A 147 -12.31 1.27 -7.26
N TYR A 148 -12.83 0.05 -7.44
CA TYR A 148 -12.41 -1.12 -6.65
C TYR A 148 -10.98 -1.51 -6.97
N ILE A 149 -10.56 -1.46 -8.23
CA ILE A 149 -9.17 -1.71 -8.62
C ILE A 149 -8.25 -0.62 -8.06
N ALA A 150 -8.66 0.65 -8.12
CA ALA A 150 -7.90 1.74 -7.53
C ALA A 150 -7.73 1.58 -6.01
N ALA A 151 -8.80 1.19 -5.29
CA ALA A 151 -8.75 0.91 -3.87
C ALA A 151 -7.82 -0.26 -3.52
N LEU A 152 -7.82 -1.32 -4.35
CA LEU A 152 -6.86 -2.42 -4.25
C LEU A 152 -5.43 -1.92 -4.40
N THR A 153 -5.13 -1.17 -5.47
CA THR A 153 -3.78 -0.64 -5.74
C THR A 153 -3.26 0.25 -4.61
N ILE A 154 -4.10 1.16 -4.11
CA ILE A 154 -3.74 2.03 -2.98
C ILE A 154 -3.46 1.21 -1.71
N SER A 155 -4.21 0.14 -1.48
CA SER A 155 -3.98 -0.77 -0.36
C SER A 155 -2.66 -1.54 -0.48
N GLU A 156 -2.28 -1.95 -1.69
CA GLU A 156 -0.98 -2.59 -1.96
C GLU A 156 0.20 -1.63 -1.70
N ILE A 157 0.07 -0.36 -2.12
CA ILE A 157 1.04 0.70 -1.83
C ILE A 157 1.14 0.97 -0.33
N ALA A 158 0.01 0.93 0.38
CA ALA A 158 -0.03 1.05 1.83
C ALA A 158 0.75 -0.09 2.50
N ILE A 159 0.56 -1.35 2.09
CA ILE A 159 1.29 -2.51 2.61
C ILE A 159 2.81 -2.36 2.44
N LEU A 160 3.29 -1.85 1.30
CA LEU A 160 4.72 -1.62 1.09
C LEU A 160 5.36 -0.63 2.10
N HIS A 161 4.57 0.13 2.88
CA HIS A 161 5.11 0.92 3.99
C HIS A 161 5.70 0.07 5.11
N ILE A 162 5.31 -1.21 5.26
CA ILE A 162 5.94 -2.16 6.21
C ILE A 162 7.46 -2.13 6.09
N LEU A 163 7.98 -2.15 4.86
CA LEU A 163 9.42 -2.20 4.59
C LEU A 163 10.15 -0.96 5.13
N LEU A 164 9.52 0.22 5.03
CA LEU A 164 10.08 1.47 5.55
C LEU A 164 10.01 1.52 7.09
N ILE A 165 8.94 0.98 7.68
CA ILE A 165 8.78 0.85 9.13
C ILE A 165 9.90 -0.05 9.69
N VAL A 166 10.06 -1.24 9.12
CA VAL A 166 11.09 -2.21 9.54
C VAL A 166 12.48 -1.58 9.44
N LYS A 167 12.81 -0.97 8.29
CA LYS A 167 14.07 -0.24 8.10
C LYS A 167 14.30 0.81 9.20
N ASN A 168 13.29 1.62 9.52
CA ASN A 168 13.42 2.68 10.51
C ASN A 168 13.61 2.16 11.95
N ILE A 169 12.97 1.04 12.31
CA ILE A 169 13.18 0.37 13.60
C ILE A 169 14.63 -0.08 13.73
N PHE A 170 15.17 -0.77 12.73
CA PHE A 170 16.57 -1.23 12.74
C PHE A 170 17.58 -0.07 12.83
N VAL A 171 17.36 1.03 12.11
CA VAL A 171 18.24 2.20 12.19
C VAL A 171 18.17 2.83 13.59
N ASN A 172 16.99 2.91 14.21
CA ASN A 172 16.83 3.46 15.56
C ASN A 172 17.53 2.63 16.63
N ILE A 173 17.40 1.30 16.58
CA ILE A 173 18.06 0.39 17.51
C ILE A 173 19.59 0.60 17.44
N LYS A 174 20.17 0.59 16.23
CA LYS A 174 21.61 0.81 16.05
C LYS A 174 22.11 2.18 16.53
N VAL A 175 21.34 3.25 16.33
CA VAL A 175 21.72 4.59 16.82
C VAL A 175 21.71 4.63 18.34
N ARG A 176 20.82 3.90 19.00
CA ARG A 176 20.76 3.78 20.45
C ARG A 176 21.96 3.00 21.00
N GLU A 177 22.26 1.83 20.43
CA GLU A 177 23.43 1.00 20.80
C GLU A 177 24.75 1.80 20.68
N LYS A 178 24.92 2.59 19.61
CA LYS A 178 26.12 3.41 19.41
C LYS A 178 26.24 4.52 20.48
N LYS A 179 25.13 5.07 20.97
CA LYS A 179 25.17 6.08 22.04
C LYS A 179 25.53 5.44 23.37
N GLU A 180 24.97 4.29 23.71
CA GLU A 180 25.27 3.59 24.96
C GLU A 180 26.77 3.22 25.04
N LEU A 181 27.38 2.78 23.94
CA LEU A 181 28.85 2.52 23.85
C LEU A 181 29.77 3.74 23.95
N LEU A 182 29.25 4.97 23.87
CA LEU A 182 30.04 6.21 23.97
C LEU A 182 30.00 6.83 25.38
N TYR A 183 29.16 6.30 26.25
CA TYR A 183 28.96 6.78 27.62
C TYR A 183 29.36 5.76 28.70
N ASP A 184 29.87 4.59 28.28
CA ASP A 184 30.60 3.61 29.10
C ASP A 184 32.11 3.74 28.83
#